data_AF-A0A1I0RHW0-F1
#
_entry.id   AF-A0A1I0RHW0-F1
#
_cell.length_a   1.000
_cell.length_b   1.000
_cell.length_c   1.000
_cell.angle_alpha   90.00
_cell.angle_beta   90.00
_cell.angle_gamma   90.00
#
_symmetry.space_group_name_H-M   'P 1'
#
loop_
_entity.id
_entity.type
_entity.pdbx_description
1 polymer ?
#
loop_
_entity_poly.entity_id
_entity_poly.type
_entity_poly.pdbx_seq_one_letter_code
_entity_poly.pdbx_strand_id
1 'polypeptide(L)'
;MFNFFRKSSREKKYLKNWEIDIGTEFDVIYNSDSIQYVNEDARIAIYFSVLNVSGNLLTASEAFSNEPQIIQDAGKWQLKGAKKSVNQILICVISFEDQNDAPWARAFFASIKQKNKS
;
A
#
# COMPACT_ATOMS: atom_id res chain seq x y z
N MET A 1 28.04 -1.73 -5.79
CA MET A 1 26.95 -1.45 -6.77
C MET A 1 25.98 -2.65 -6.93
N PHE A 2 25.69 -3.42 -5.86
CA PHE A 2 24.93 -4.70 -5.95
C PHE A 2 23.55 -4.71 -5.27
N ASN A 3 23.12 -3.60 -4.66
CA ASN A 3 21.86 -3.57 -3.90
C ASN A 3 20.60 -3.27 -4.73
N PHE A 4 20.71 -2.80 -5.97
CA PHE A 4 19.54 -2.40 -6.77
C PHE A 4 18.78 -3.61 -7.33
N PHE A 5 19.50 -4.63 -7.82
CA PHE A 5 18.90 -5.84 -8.39
C PHE A 5 18.20 -6.74 -7.35
N ARG A 6 18.67 -6.72 -6.10
CA ARG A 6 18.06 -7.50 -5.01
C ARG A 6 16.80 -6.83 -4.44
N LYS A 7 16.73 -5.48 -4.50
CA LYS A 7 15.57 -4.67 -4.08
C LYS A 7 14.36 -4.97 -4.98
N SER A 8 14.51 -4.81 -6.31
CA SER A 8 13.37 -4.97 -7.24
C SER A 8 12.77 -6.38 -7.27
N SER A 9 13.53 -7.44 -6.96
CA SER A 9 13.00 -8.81 -6.95
C SER A 9 12.09 -9.10 -5.76
N ARG A 10 12.37 -8.48 -4.59
CA ARG A 10 11.59 -8.69 -3.36
C ARG A 10 10.26 -7.95 -3.42
N GLU A 11 10.25 -6.71 -3.91
CA GLU A 11 9.05 -5.94 -4.21
C GLU A 11 8.16 -6.63 -5.24
N LYS A 12 8.74 -7.03 -6.37
CA LYS A 12 8.04 -7.79 -7.41
C LYS A 12 7.42 -9.08 -6.87
N LYS A 13 7.97 -9.69 -5.82
CA LYS A 13 7.42 -10.89 -5.19
C LYS A 13 6.27 -10.56 -4.23
N TYR A 14 6.40 -9.49 -3.45
CA TYR A 14 5.45 -9.13 -2.38
C TYR A 14 4.16 -8.53 -2.93
N LEU A 15 4.28 -7.59 -3.86
CA LEU A 15 3.17 -6.89 -4.50
C LEU A 15 2.85 -7.49 -5.88
N LYS A 16 3.21 -8.76 -6.11
CA LYS A 16 3.16 -9.38 -7.44
C LYS A 16 1.78 -9.31 -8.11
N ASN A 17 0.71 -9.37 -7.33
CA ASN A 17 -0.68 -9.36 -7.80
C ASN A 17 -1.30 -7.95 -7.87
N TRP A 18 -0.55 -6.93 -7.50
CA TRP A 18 -1.01 -5.55 -7.43
C TRP A 18 -0.23 -4.69 -8.42
N GLU A 19 -0.96 -3.87 -9.17
CA GLU A 19 -0.43 -2.80 -9.99
C GLU A 19 -0.47 -1.52 -9.16
N ILE A 20 0.71 -1.01 -8.85
CA ILE A 20 0.93 0.16 -8.01
C ILE A 20 2.00 0.98 -8.70
N ASP A 21 1.65 2.21 -9.06
CA ASP A 21 2.59 3.17 -9.65
C ASP A 21 3.20 4.00 -8.52
N ILE A 22 4.32 3.50 -7.98
CA ILE A 22 5.11 4.25 -7.02
C ILE A 22 6.08 5.11 -7.82
N GLY A 23 5.94 6.43 -7.70
CA GLY A 23 6.85 7.38 -8.33
C GLY A 23 8.30 7.17 -7.90
N THR A 24 9.23 7.69 -8.70
CA THR A 24 10.68 7.52 -8.46
C THR A 24 11.22 8.35 -7.29
N GLU A 25 10.40 9.26 -6.75
CA GLU A 25 10.69 10.13 -5.61
C GLU A 25 10.63 9.43 -4.25
N PHE A 26 10.33 8.14 -4.23
CA PHE A 26 10.21 7.35 -3.00
C PHE A 26 11.38 6.39 -2.80
N ASP A 27 11.97 6.44 -1.61
CA ASP A 27 12.83 5.39 -1.10
C ASP A 27 12.01 4.23 -0.56
N VAL A 28 12.47 3.00 -0.82
CA VAL A 28 11.81 1.77 -0.40
C VAL A 28 12.51 1.10 0.79
N ILE A 29 11.72 0.77 1.81
CA ILE A 29 12.10 0.05 3.02
C ILE A 29 11.35 -1.28 3.05
N TYR A 30 12.09 -2.39 3.15
CA TYR A 30 11.52 -3.74 3.23
C TYR A 30 11.52 -4.23 4.66
N ASN A 31 10.34 -4.49 5.20
CA ASN A 31 10.21 -5.18 6.47
C ASN A 31 10.06 -6.70 6.25
N SER A 32 9.93 -7.46 7.33
CA SER A 32 9.68 -8.90 7.28
C SER A 32 8.44 -9.23 6.44
N ASP A 33 7.36 -8.52 6.71
CA ASP A 33 6.01 -8.83 6.28
C ASP A 33 5.32 -7.69 5.52
N SER A 34 6.02 -6.57 5.31
CA SER A 34 5.49 -5.36 4.68
C SER A 34 6.53 -4.61 3.87
N ILE A 35 6.05 -3.65 3.07
CA ILE A 35 6.89 -2.71 2.32
C ILE A 35 6.44 -1.30 2.69
N GLN A 36 7.40 -0.41 2.88
CA GLN A 36 7.16 1.00 3.11
C GLN A 36 7.91 1.82 2.06
N TYR A 37 7.27 2.86 1.55
CA TYR A 37 7.83 3.85 0.67
C TYR A 37 7.82 5.20 1.39
N VAL A 38 8.91 5.95 1.33
CA VAL A 38 9.04 7.25 2.01
C VAL A 38 9.65 8.24 1.02
N ASN A 39 9.07 9.43 0.89
CA ASN A 39 9.65 10.46 0.03
C ASN A 39 10.92 11.07 0.66
N GLU A 40 11.73 11.79 -0.13
CA GLU A 40 13.04 12.34 0.31
C GLU A 40 12.97 13.11 1.65
N ASP A 41 11.91 13.91 1.85
CA ASP A 41 11.72 14.72 3.06
C ASP A 41 10.99 13.99 4.21
N ALA A 42 10.65 12.71 4.05
CA ALA A 42 9.87 11.91 4.98
C ALA A 42 8.49 12.48 5.39
N ARG A 43 7.97 13.41 4.60
CA ARG A 43 6.64 14.01 4.78
C ARG A 43 5.51 13.08 4.39
N ILE A 44 5.75 12.19 3.42
CA ILE A 44 4.81 11.19 2.94
C ILE A 44 5.42 9.80 3.12
N ALA A 45 4.67 8.91 3.75
CA ALA A 45 5.01 7.51 3.88
C ALA A 45 3.84 6.62 3.44
N ILE A 46 4.10 5.65 2.58
CA ILE A 46 3.12 4.68 2.09
C ILE A 46 3.51 3.30 2.60
N TYR A 47 2.64 2.66 3.34
CA TYR A 47 2.85 1.32 3.88
C TYR A 47 1.90 0.33 3.21
N PHE A 48 2.45 -0.80 2.79
CA PHE A 48 1.71 -1.93 2.26
C PHE A 48 1.99 -3.21 3.04
N SER A 49 0.91 -3.90 3.41
CA SER A 49 0.97 -5.28 3.90
C SER A 49 -0.01 -6.14 3.11
N VAL A 50 0.40 -7.38 2.82
CA VAL A 50 -0.41 -8.32 2.05
C VAL A 50 -0.75 -9.52 2.93
N LEU A 51 -2.04 -9.70 3.19
CA LEU A 51 -2.57 -10.88 3.86
C LEU A 51 -2.99 -11.91 2.83
N ASN A 52 -2.48 -13.14 2.95
CA ASN A 52 -2.96 -14.27 2.16
C ASN A 52 -4.14 -14.93 2.89
N VAL A 53 -5.27 -15.07 2.22
CA VAL A 53 -6.46 -15.68 2.79
C VAL A 53 -6.58 -17.11 2.26
N SER A 54 -6.49 -18.08 3.16
CA SER A 54 -6.82 -19.49 2.89
C SER A 54 -8.16 -19.82 3.53
N GLY A 55 -9.19 -20.13 2.74
CA GLY A 55 -10.52 -20.48 3.25
C GLY A 55 -11.65 -19.71 2.58
N ASN A 56 -12.84 -19.68 3.20
CA ASN A 56 -14.01 -19.01 2.66
C ASN A 56 -13.86 -17.48 2.71
N LEU A 57 -13.58 -16.86 1.56
CA LEU A 57 -13.25 -15.44 1.44
C LEU A 57 -14.39 -14.49 1.86
N LEU A 58 -15.63 -14.99 1.90
CA LEU A 58 -16.82 -14.19 2.15
C LEU A 58 -16.78 -13.49 3.52
N THR A 59 -16.30 -14.17 4.56
CA THR A 59 -16.26 -13.62 5.93
C THR A 59 -15.10 -12.66 6.15
N ALA A 60 -13.93 -12.93 5.57
CA ALA A 60 -12.80 -12.00 5.62
C ALA A 60 -13.06 -10.74 4.79
N SER A 61 -13.75 -10.88 3.65
CA SER A 61 -14.07 -9.78 2.73
C SER A 61 -14.85 -8.64 3.39
N GLU A 62 -15.81 -8.94 4.26
CA GLU A 62 -16.69 -7.94 4.88
C GLU A 62 -15.93 -6.99 5.82
N ALA A 63 -14.99 -7.52 6.61
CA ALA A 63 -14.16 -6.72 7.53
C ALA A 63 -13.27 -5.70 6.81
N PHE A 64 -12.99 -5.90 5.51
CA PHE A 64 -12.15 -5.03 4.68
C PHE A 64 -12.94 -4.36 3.54
N SER A 65 -14.27 -4.29 3.65
CA SER A 65 -15.15 -3.60 2.67
C SER A 65 -15.27 -2.10 2.87
N ASN A 66 -14.67 -1.55 3.93
CA ASN A 66 -14.85 -0.14 4.28
C ASN A 66 -14.12 0.77 3.28
N GLU A 67 -14.79 1.86 2.91
CA GLU A 67 -14.18 2.97 2.16
C GLU A 67 -12.94 3.48 2.88
N PRO A 68 -11.88 3.90 2.15
CA PRO A 68 -10.68 4.43 2.76
C PRO A 68 -10.98 5.69 3.57
N GLN A 69 -10.60 5.65 4.84
CA GLN A 69 -10.83 6.75 5.78
C GLN A 69 -9.55 7.55 5.98
N ILE A 70 -9.71 8.87 6.07
CA ILE A 70 -8.65 9.77 6.48
C ILE A 70 -8.89 10.16 7.92
N ILE A 71 -7.93 9.88 8.78
CA ILE A 71 -7.95 10.22 10.20
C ILE A 71 -6.68 10.98 10.57
N GLN A 72 -6.78 11.83 11.57
CA GLN A 72 -5.61 12.45 12.18
C GLN A 72 -5.06 11.50 13.26
N ASP A 73 -3.76 11.23 13.21
CA ASP A 73 -3.06 10.33 14.12
C ASP A 73 -1.65 10.85 14.42
N ALA A 74 -1.31 10.97 15.70
CA ALA A 74 -0.02 11.46 16.18
C ALA A 74 0.49 12.76 15.51
N GLY A 75 -0.40 13.70 15.20
CA GLY A 75 -0.06 14.97 14.55
C GLY A 75 0.13 14.90 13.03
N LYS A 76 -0.13 13.74 12.41
CA LYS A 76 -0.14 13.55 10.95
C LYS A 76 -1.54 13.13 10.48
N TRP A 77 -1.76 13.19 9.17
CA TRP A 77 -2.92 12.60 8.54
C TRP A 77 -2.58 11.20 8.03
N GLN A 78 -3.55 10.29 8.12
CA GLN A 78 -3.42 8.93 7.62
C GLN A 78 -4.66 8.53 6.84
N LEU A 79 -4.47 8.18 5.56
CA LEU A 79 -5.45 7.40 4.80
C LEU A 79 -5.23 5.92 5.10
N LYS A 80 -6.25 5.23 5.58
CA LYS A 80 -6.25 3.78 5.81
C LYS A 80 -7.28 3.11 4.93
N GLY A 81 -6.88 2.11 4.16
CA GLY A 81 -7.77 1.38 3.28
C GLY A 81 -7.27 -0.02 2.95
N ALA A 82 -8.17 -0.86 2.44
CA ALA A 82 -7.84 -2.20 1.99
C ALA A 82 -8.37 -2.46 0.58
N LYS A 83 -7.63 -3.19 -0.23
CA LYS A 83 -8.06 -3.70 -1.53
C LYS A 83 -8.10 -5.23 -1.47
N LYS A 84 -9.14 -5.83 -2.03
CA LYS A 84 -9.41 -7.27 -1.94
C LYS A 84 -9.22 -7.92 -3.30
N SER A 85 -8.54 -9.06 -3.35
CA SER A 85 -8.44 -9.95 -4.51
C SER A 85 -8.93 -11.36 -4.15
N VAL A 86 -8.92 -12.30 -5.11
CA VAL A 86 -9.43 -13.67 -4.94
C VAL A 86 -8.84 -14.41 -3.74
N ASN A 87 -7.57 -14.17 -3.38
CA ASN A 87 -6.90 -14.86 -2.28
C ASN A 87 -5.99 -13.97 -1.44
N GLN A 88 -6.06 -12.65 -1.63
CA GLN A 88 -5.24 -11.69 -0.90
C GLN A 88 -5.99 -10.40 -0.57
N ILE A 89 -5.62 -9.82 0.56
CA ILE A 89 -6.02 -8.47 0.96
C ILE A 89 -4.74 -7.63 1.01
N LEU A 90 -4.74 -6.51 0.29
CA LEU A 90 -3.72 -5.47 0.39
C LEU A 90 -4.20 -4.42 1.38
N ILE A 91 -3.50 -4.27 2.48
CA ILE A 91 -3.66 -3.17 3.43
C ILE A 91 -2.75 -2.04 2.95
N CYS A 92 -3.30 -0.84 2.83
CA CYS A 92 -2.57 0.38 2.48
C CYS A 92 -2.80 1.44 3.56
N VAL A 93 -1.70 2.01 4.05
CA VAL A 93 -1.71 3.18 4.92
C VAL A 93 -0.84 4.26 4.28
N ILE A 94 -1.40 5.44 4.05
CA ILE A 94 -0.68 6.60 3.52
C ILE A 94 -0.65 7.65 4.63
N SER A 95 0.52 7.90 5.20
CA SER A 95 0.73 8.98 6.15
C SER A 95 1.27 10.21 5.44
N PHE A 96 0.73 11.38 5.75
CA PHE A 96 1.13 12.67 5.18
C PHE A 96 0.93 13.79 6.21
N GLU A 97 1.74 14.84 6.11
CA GLU A 97 1.72 15.94 7.09
C GLU A 97 0.71 17.04 6.74
N ASP A 98 0.55 17.36 5.46
CA ASP A 98 -0.33 18.44 5.00
C ASP A 98 -1.71 17.89 4.64
N GLN A 99 -2.77 18.42 5.27
CA GLN A 99 -4.15 18.01 4.96
C GLN A 99 -4.50 18.19 3.47
N ASN A 100 -3.84 19.13 2.78
CA ASN A 100 -4.03 19.38 1.36
C ASN A 100 -3.57 18.21 0.46
N ASP A 101 -2.78 17.26 0.99
CA ASP A 101 -2.39 16.04 0.29
C ASP A 101 -3.50 14.97 0.31
N ALA A 102 -4.59 15.17 1.05
CA ALA A 102 -5.69 14.23 1.15
C ALA A 102 -6.31 13.83 -0.21
N PRO A 103 -6.57 14.76 -1.17
CA PRO A 103 -7.06 14.40 -2.49
C PRO A 103 -6.06 13.52 -3.27
N TRP A 104 -4.77 13.82 -3.18
CA TRP A 104 -3.72 13.00 -3.79
C TRP A 104 -3.69 11.60 -3.18
N ALA A 105 -3.70 11.48 -1.84
CA ALA A 105 -3.68 10.19 -1.15
C ALA A 105 -4.89 9.31 -1.56
N ARG A 106 -6.08 9.91 -1.71
CA ARG A 106 -7.27 9.22 -2.20
C ARG A 106 -7.12 8.77 -3.65
N ALA A 107 -6.63 9.65 -4.52
CA ALA A 107 -6.41 9.33 -5.93
C ALA A 107 -5.38 8.21 -6.10
N PHE A 108 -4.28 8.27 -5.35
CA PHE A 108 -3.26 7.22 -5.30
C PHE A 108 -3.85 5.89 -4.80
N PHE A 109 -4.58 5.87 -3.68
CA PHE A 109 -5.21 4.62 -3.22
C PHE A 109 -6.23 4.07 -4.25
N ALA A 110 -6.98 4.95 -4.90
CA ALA A 110 -7.94 4.56 -5.93
C ALA A 110 -7.26 3.93 -7.15
N SER A 111 -6.09 4.44 -7.55
CA SER A 111 -5.35 3.97 -8.74
C SER A 111 -4.78 2.56 -8.59
N ILE A 112 -4.62 2.05 -7.35
CA ILE A 112 -4.16 0.69 -7.09
C ILE A 112 -5.16 -0.34 -7.66
N LYS A 113 -4.66 -1.20 -8.54
CA LYS A 113 -5.43 -2.24 -9.22
C LYS A 113 -4.89 -3.63 -8.95
N GLN A 114 -5.74 -4.63 -9.10
CA GLN A 114 -5.26 -6.00 -9.23
C GLN A 114 -4.69 -6.18 -10.63
N LYS A 115 -3.57 -6.90 -10.72
CA LYS A 115 -3.11 -7.39 -12.02
C LYS A 115 -4.08 -8.46 -12.48
N ASN A 116 -4.74 -8.23 -13.60
CA ASN A 116 -5.50 -9.28 -14.26
C ASN A 116 -4.51 -10.37 -14.70
N LYS A 117 -4.84 -11.64 -14.42
CA LYS A 117 -4.16 -12.75 -15.10
C LYS A 117 -4.59 -12.69 -16.57
N SER A 118 -3.70 -12.21 -17.44
CA SER A 118 -3.79 -12.48 -18.88
C SER A 118 -3.60 -13.97 -19.14
#